data_AF-A0A3D4W560-F1
#
_entry.id   AF-A0A3D4W560-F1
#
_cell.length_a   1.000
_cell.length_b   1.000
_cell.length_c   1.000
_cell.angle_alpha   90.00
_cell.angle_beta   90.00
_cell.angle_gamma   90.00
#
_symmetry.space_group_name_H-M   'P 1'
#
loop_
_entity.id
_entity.type
_entity.pdbx_description
1 polymer ?
#
loop_
_entity_poly.entity_id
_entity_poly.type
_entity_poly.pdbx_seq_one_letter_code
_entity_poly.pdbx_strand_id
1 'polypeptide(L)' 'MKQYNSIKAKYPDALLLFRVGDFYETFGEDAVKASAILGIVLTRRANGAASFVELAGFPHHALDTYLPKLVRAGHRVAIC' A
#
# COMPACT_ATOMS: atom_id res chain seq x y z
N MET A 1 -3.91 -11.33 2.94
CA MET A 1 -5.09 -10.47 2.71
C MET A 1 -6.05 -10.35 3.91
N LYS A 2 -6.41 -11.42 4.65
CA LYS A 2 -7.35 -11.30 5.80
C LYS A 2 -6.93 -10.21 6.81
N GLN A 3 -5.69 -10.25 7.30
CA GLN A 3 -5.18 -9.27 8.28
C GLN A 3 -5.15 -7.84 7.73
N TYR A 4 -4.67 -7.65 6.50
CA TYR A 4 -4.70 -6.37 5.80
C TYR A 4 -6.13 -5.81 5.72
N ASN A 5 -7.09 -6.62 5.27
CA ASN A 5 -8.48 -6.20 5.14
C ASN A 5 -9.09 -5.84 6.50
N SER A 6 -8.78 -6.58 7.56
CA SER A 6 -9.24 -6.27 8.92
C SER A 6 -8.70 -4.94 9.44
N ILE A 7 -7.46 -4.58 9.11
CA ILE A 7 -6.86 -3.29 9.50
C ILE A 7 -7.42 -2.17 8.62
N LYS A 8 -7.52 -2.39 7.30
CA LYS A 8 -8.10 -1.43 6.36
C LYS A 8 -9.56 -1.10 6.70
N ALA A 9 -10.33 -2.06 7.20
CA ALA A 9 -11.70 -1.82 7.68
C ALA A 9 -11.77 -0.83 8.86
N LYS A 10 -10.71 -0.72 9.67
CA LYS A 10 -10.62 0.29 10.75
C LYS A 10 -10.23 1.68 10.23
N TYR A 11 -9.58 1.73 9.07
CA TYR A 11 -9.06 2.95 8.45
C TYR A 11 -9.42 3.01 6.95
N PRO A 12 -10.72 3.07 6.60
CA PRO A 12 -11.15 2.98 5.21
C PRO A 12 -10.60 4.11 4.34
N ASP A 13 -10.49 5.33 4.90
CA ASP A 13 -10.06 6.53 4.18
C ASP A 13 -8.53 6.71 4.14
N ALA A 14 -7.77 5.91 4.88
CA ALA A 14 -6.32 6.02 4.95
C ALA A 14 -5.65 5.00 4.04
N LEU A 15 -4.61 5.42 3.33
CA LEU A 15 -3.74 4.53 2.57
C LEU A 15 -2.93 3.69 3.55
N LEU A 16 -3.08 2.36 3.50
CA LEU A 16 -2.46 1.46 4.45
C LEU A 16 -1.12 0.93 3.92
N LEU A 17 -0.02 1.44 4.47
CA LEU A 17 1.33 0.88 4.29
C LEU A 17 1.49 -0.30 5.26
N PHE A 18 1.38 -1.52 4.73
CA PHE A 18 1.50 -2.75 5.51
C PHE A 18 2.91 -3.32 5.38
N ARG A 19 3.63 -3.44 6.49
CA ARG A 19 5.00 -3.95 6.49
C ARG A 19 5.02 -5.47 6.28
N VAL A 20 5.67 -5.90 5.21
CA VAL A 20 5.92 -7.31 4.90
C VAL A 20 7.43 -7.49 4.76
N GLY A 21 8.07 -7.94 5.85
CA GLY A 21 9.52 -8.05 5.92
C GLY A 21 10.21 -6.68 5.74
N ASP A 22 10.99 -6.57 4.67
CA ASP A 22 11.76 -5.37 4.32
C ASP A 22 11.03 -4.41 3.39
N PHE A 23 9.74 -4.61 3.14
CA PHE A 23 8.93 -3.75 2.27
C PHE A 23 7.70 -3.20 2.99
N TYR A 24 7.30 -1.98 2.62
CA TYR A 24 5.93 -1.53 2.83
C TYR A 24 5.13 -1.81 1.58
N GLU A 25 4.05 -2.58 1.72
CA GLU A 25 3.14 -2.96 0.65
C GLU A 25 1.76 -2.34 0.86
N THR A 26 1.12 -1.99 -0.26
CA THR A 26 -0.26 -1.51 -0.35
C THR A 26 -1.00 -2.42 -1.31
N PHE A 27 -2.32 -2.56 -1.13
CA PHE A 27 -3.12 -3.47 -1.95
C PHE A 27 -4.41 -2.84 -2.46
N GLY A 28 -4.89 -3.32 -3.60
CA GLY A 28 -6.16 -2.87 -4.21
C GLY A 28 -6.08 -1.41 -4.67
N GLU A 29 -7.10 -0.62 -4.36
CA GLU A 29 -7.11 0.80 -4.74
C GLU A 29 -5.96 1.62 -4.12
N ASP A 30 -5.52 1.25 -2.92
CA ASP A 30 -4.39 1.92 -2.27
C ASP A 30 -3.10 1.71 -3.08
N ALA A 31 -2.94 0.54 -3.71
CA ALA A 31 -1.82 0.26 -4.60
C ALA A 31 -1.88 1.11 -5.88
N VAL A 32 -3.06 1.26 -6.47
CA VAL A 32 -3.26 2.09 -7.67
C VAL A 32 -2.94 3.56 -7.35
N LYS A 33 -3.41 4.07 -6.22
CA LYS A 33 -3.11 5.44 -5.77
C LYS A 33 -1.62 5.63 -5.43
N ALA A 34 -1.04 4.72 -4.65
CA ALA A 34 0.37 4.77 -4.27
C ALA A 34 1.29 4.72 -5.48
N SER A 35 1.04 3.82 -6.45
CA SER A 35 1.83 3.70 -7.67
C SER A 35 1.82 4.99 -8.49
N ALA A 36 0.64 5.60 -8.68
CA ALA A 36 0.51 6.86 -9.40
C ALA A 36 1.22 8.03 -8.71
N ILE A 37 1.09 8.17 -7.38
CA ILE A 37 1.67 9.30 -6.63
C ILE A 37 3.19 9.14 -6.48
N LEU A 38 3.64 7.93 -6.17
CA LEU A 38 5.05 7.67 -5.87
C LEU A 38 5.88 7.39 -7.13
N GLY A 39 5.23 7.12 -8.26
CA GLY A 39 5.88 6.72 -9.51
C GLY A 39 6.55 5.36 -9.42
N ILE A 40 5.96 4.44 -8.63
CA ILE A 40 6.48 3.08 -8.44
C ILE A 40 5.66 2.08 -9.26
N VAL A 41 6.24 0.91 -9.51
CA VAL A 41 5.59 -0.12 -10.32
C VAL A 41 4.34 -0.65 -9.61
N LEU A 42 3.20 -0.58 -10.30
CA LEU A 42 2.00 -1.31 -9.96
C LEU A 42 2.14 -2.75 -10.47
N THR A 43 2.05 -3.72 -9.57
CA THR A 43 2.07 -5.14 -9.89
C THR A 43 0.82 -5.82 -9.33
N ARG A 44 0.68 -7.11 -9.55
CA ARG A 44 -0.46 -7.90 -9.08
C ARG A 44 0.01 -9.15 -8.37
N ARG A 45 -0.60 -9.44 -7.22
CA ARG A 45 -0.34 -10.64 -6.42
C ARG A 45 -1.50 -11.62 -6.59
N ALA A 46 -1.18 -12.89 -6.82
CA ALA A 46 -2.17 -13.96 -6.78
C ALA A 46 -2.68 -14.14 -5.33
N ASN A 47 -4.01 -14.12 -5.17
CA ASN A 47 -4.68 -14.25 -3.88
C ASN A 47 -5.56 -15.52 -3.83
N GLY A 48 -5.01 -16.64 -4.32
CA GLY A 48 -5.70 -17.93 -4.40
C GLY A 48 -6.08 -18.31 -5.83
N ALA A 49 -7.10 -19.17 -5.97
CA ALA A 49 -7.31 -19.99 -7.17
C ALA A 49 -7.72 -19.24 -8.46
N ALA A 50 -8.11 -17.96 -8.40
CA ALA A 50 -8.47 -17.21 -9.62
C ALA A 50 -8.47 -15.68 -9.48
N SER A 51 -8.06 -15.10 -8.34
CA SER A 51 -8.13 -13.66 -8.12
C SER A 51 -6.76 -13.04 -7.94
N PHE A 52 -6.53 -11.95 -8.67
CA PHE A 52 -5.38 -11.08 -8.50
C PHE A 52 -5.79 -9.86 -7.67
N VAL A 53 -4.85 -9.37 -6.86
CA VAL A 53 -4.99 -8.09 -6.19
C VAL A 53 -3.87 -7.17 -6.62
N GLU A 54 -4.21 -5.93 -6.95
CA GLU A 54 -3.22 -4.88 -7.22
C GLU A 54 -2.31 -4.69 -6.00
N LEU A 55 -1.03 -4.50 -6.26
CA LEU A 55 0.01 -4.40 -5.26
C LEU A 55 1.01 -3.34 -5.70
N ALA A 56 1.37 -2.44 -4.79
CA ALA A 56 2.47 -1.52 -4.97
C ALA A 56 3.23 -1.41 -3.65
N GLY A 57 4.55 -1.34 -3.71
CA GLY A 57 5.37 -1.29 -2.52
C GLY A 57 6.79 -0.78 -2.76
N PHE A 58 7.45 -0.41 -1.67
CA PHE A 58 8.81 0.10 -1.69
C PHE A 58 9.58 -0.44 -0.47
N PRO A 59 10.93 -0.45 -0.52
CA PRO A 59 11.75 -0.92 0.60
C PRO A 59 11.53 -0.08 1.87
N HIS A 60 11.54 -0.71 3.05
CA HIS A 60 11.19 -0.05 4.31
C HIS A 60 12.06 1.17 4.62
N HIS A 61 13.33 1.14 4.24
CA HIS A 61 14.27 2.25 4.41
C HIS A 61 13.95 3.47 3.53
N ALA A 62 13.11 3.30 2.50
CA ALA A 62 12.64 4.39 1.65
C ALA A 62 11.38 5.07 2.20
N LEU A 63 10.90 4.68 3.39
CA LEU A 63 9.72 5.29 4.02
C LEU A 63 9.86 6.81 4.16
N ASP A 64 11.00 7.30 4.63
CA ASP A 64 11.24 8.74 4.82
C ASP A 64 11.23 9.52 3.51
N THR A 65 11.46 8.83 2.38
CA THR A 65 11.40 9.41 1.03
C THR A 65 9.97 9.44 0.47
N TYR A 66 9.19 8.37 0.71
CA TYR A 66 7.89 8.19 0.07
C TYR A 66 6.72 8.67 0.92
N LEU A 67 6.78 8.54 2.24
CA LEU A 67 5.71 8.97 3.15
C LEU A 67 5.38 10.46 2.99
N PRO A 68 6.36 11.39 2.92
CA PRO A 68 6.04 12.81 2.73
C PRO A 68 5.32 13.09 1.40
N LYS A 69 5.59 12.31 0.35
CA LYS A 69 4.93 12.48 -0.96
C LYS A 69 3.45 12.11 -0.88
N LEU A 70 3.12 11.01 -0.20
CA LEU A 70 1.73 10.59 0.01
C LEU A 70 0.95 11.63 0.84
N VAL A 71 1.56 12.12 1.92
CA VAL A 71 0.94 13.15 2.77
C VAL A 71 0.74 14.46 2.02
N ARG A 72 1.74 14.91 1.24
CA ARG A 72 1.62 16.13 0.41
C ARG A 72 0.58 16.01 -0.69
N ALA A 73 0.32 14.80 -1.18
CA ALA A 73 -0.76 14.53 -2.12
C ALA A 73 -2.16 14.53 -1.44
N GLY A 74 -2.24 14.82 -0.14
CA GLY A 74 -3.50 14.93 0.60
C GLY A 74 -4.01 13.59 1.16
N HIS A 75 -3.21 12.52 1.11
CA HIS A 75 -3.62 11.23 1.64
C HIS A 75 -3.25 11.08 3.12
N ARG A 76 -4.22 10.61 3.91
CA ARG A 76 -3.95 10.08 5.25
C ARG A 76 -3.28 8.72 5.07
N VAL A 77 -2.19 8.47 5.80
CA VAL A 77 -1.42 7.23 5.68
C VAL A 77 -1.41 6.52 7.03
N ALA A 78 -1.78 5.24 7.03
CA ALA A 78 -1.65 4.35 8.18
C ALA A 78 -0.46 3.41 7.95
N ILE A 79 0.39 3.25 8.96
CA ILE A 79 1.59 2.39 8.90
C ILE A 79 1.36 1.25 9.90
N CYS A 80 1.50 0.00 9.43
CA CYS A 80 1.28 -1.20 10.23
C CYS A 80 2.39 -2.23 10.06
#